data_AF-A0A6L3F1Y8-F1
#
_entry.id   AF-A0A6L3F1Y8-F1
#
_cell.length_a   1.000
_cell.length_b   1.000
_cell.length_c   1.000
_cell.angle_alpha   90.00
_cell.angle_beta   90.00
_cell.angle_gamma   90.00
#
_symmetry.space_group_name_H-M   'P 1'
#
loop_
_entity.id
_entity.type
_entity.pdbx_description
1 polymer ?
#
loop_
_entity_poly.entity_id
_entity_poly.type
_entity_poly.pdbx_seq_one_letter_code
_entity_poly.pdbx_strand_id
1 'polypeptide(L)'
;MNNTYFHRVTRQSPTMFWINNPTRAQADLALEHGALGCTNNPSYTQKMLDHPEHGDFTKQILLEVLQDYDDDRQAAIEFQARMVKPVAEKFMPLFEQSKGVHG
;
A
#
# COMPACT_ATOMS: atom_id res chain seq x y z
N MET A 1 -20.92 -6.16 13.98
CA MET A 1 -19.49 -6.51 13.80
C MET A 1 -19.41 -7.64 12.79
N ASN A 2 -18.66 -7.46 11.69
CA ASN A 2 -18.60 -8.42 10.60
C ASN A 2 -17.85 -9.71 11.01
N ASN A 3 -18.40 -10.87 10.63
CA ASN A 3 -17.87 -12.18 11.01
C ASN A 3 -16.98 -12.80 9.91
N THR A 4 -16.18 -11.98 9.24
CA THR A 4 -15.30 -12.42 8.15
C THR A 4 -14.11 -13.21 8.69
N TYR A 5 -13.38 -13.88 7.81
CA TYR A 5 -12.25 -14.73 8.19
C TYR A 5 -11.22 -13.98 9.05
N PHE A 6 -10.75 -12.81 8.61
CA PHE A 6 -9.72 -12.03 9.32
C PHE A 6 -10.22 -11.53 10.68
N HIS A 7 -11.44 -11.01 10.76
CA HIS A 7 -12.06 -10.61 12.04
C HIS A 7 -12.17 -11.79 13.02
N ARG A 8 -12.38 -13.03 12.53
CA ARG A 8 -12.39 -14.23 13.37
C ARG A 8 -10.99 -14.58 13.88
N VAL A 9 -9.98 -14.54 13.01
CA VAL A 9 -8.58 -14.81 13.40
C VAL A 9 -8.13 -13.86 14.50
N THR A 10 -8.34 -12.55 14.32
CA THR A 10 -7.96 -11.52 15.31
C THR A 10 -8.67 -11.68 16.67
N ARG A 11 -9.86 -12.29 16.71
CA ARG A 11 -10.53 -12.61 17.99
C ARG A 11 -9.99 -13.88 18.66
N GLN A 12 -9.42 -14.79 17.88
CA GLN A 12 -8.96 -16.10 18.35
C GLN A 12 -7.47 -16.12 18.70
N SER A 13 -6.69 -15.15 18.20
CA SER A 13 -5.27 -15.03 18.47
C SER A 13 -4.83 -13.56 18.52
N PRO A 14 -3.67 -13.24 19.14
CA PRO A 14 -3.07 -11.91 19.07
C PRO A 14 -2.43 -11.61 17.70
N THR A 15 -2.76 -12.38 16.64
CA THR A 15 -2.17 -12.19 15.31
C THR A 15 -2.68 -10.90 14.67
N MET A 16 -1.75 -10.02 14.30
CA MET A 16 -2.04 -8.82 13.55
C MET A 16 -2.15 -9.12 12.06
N PHE A 17 -3.14 -8.53 11.40
CA PHE A 17 -3.33 -8.66 9.96
C PHE A 17 -2.74 -7.45 9.23
N TRP A 18 -1.74 -7.69 8.38
CA TRP A 18 -1.14 -6.69 7.49
C TRP A 18 -1.21 -7.19 6.04
N ILE A 19 -1.46 -6.31 5.09
CA ILE A 19 -1.55 -6.65 3.67
C ILE A 19 -0.23 -6.32 2.94
N ASN A 20 0.23 -7.20 2.05
CA ASN A 20 1.51 -7.05 1.36
C ASN A 20 1.31 -6.64 -0.10
N ASN A 21 1.95 -5.54 -0.51
CA ASN A 21 1.91 -4.96 -1.85
C ASN A 21 0.48 -4.68 -2.38
N PRO A 22 -0.43 -4.07 -1.59
CA PRO A 22 -1.79 -3.88 -2.03
C PRO A 22 -1.87 -2.85 -3.16
N THR A 23 -2.86 -3.03 -4.04
CA THR A 23 -3.41 -1.90 -4.80
C THR A 23 -4.19 -0.96 -3.87
N ARG A 24 -4.55 0.23 -4.36
CA ARG A 24 -5.39 1.17 -3.60
C ARG A 24 -6.73 0.55 -3.18
N ALA A 25 -7.40 -0.17 -4.09
CA ALA A 25 -8.66 -0.84 -3.80
C ALA A 25 -8.49 -2.02 -2.83
N GLN A 26 -7.37 -2.76 -2.94
CA GLN A 26 -7.05 -3.83 -2.00
C GLN A 26 -6.74 -3.28 -0.60
N ALA A 27 -6.15 -2.09 -0.48
CA ALA A 27 -5.94 -1.43 0.80
C ALA A 27 -7.28 -1.06 1.48
N ASP A 28 -8.22 -0.48 0.73
CA ASP A 28 -9.58 -0.21 1.22
C ASP A 28 -10.26 -1.51 1.71
N LEU A 29 -10.24 -2.56 0.89
CA LEU A 29 -10.81 -3.87 1.24
C LEU A 29 -10.13 -4.49 2.47
N ALA A 30 -8.82 -4.36 2.59
CA ALA A 30 -8.07 -4.87 3.73
C ALA A 30 -8.45 -4.15 5.02
N LEU A 31 -8.60 -2.82 4.98
CA LEU A 31 -9.05 -2.00 6.11
C LEU A 31 -10.47 -2.41 6.55
N GLU A 32 -11.40 -2.63 5.63
CA GLU A 32 -12.75 -3.14 5.92
C GLU A 32 -12.73 -4.50 6.65
N HIS A 33 -11.70 -5.30 6.37
CA HIS A 33 -11.47 -6.60 6.99
C HIS A 33 -10.56 -6.57 8.22
N GLY A 34 -10.20 -5.40 8.72
CA GLY A 34 -9.45 -5.24 9.96
C GLY A 34 -7.93 -5.28 9.80
N ALA A 35 -7.39 -4.96 8.63
CA ALA A 35 -5.96 -4.76 8.47
C ALA A 35 -5.49 -3.60 9.35
N LEU A 36 -4.32 -3.78 9.97
CA LEU A 36 -3.69 -2.80 10.86
C LEU A 36 -2.56 -2.03 10.20
N GLY A 37 -2.20 -2.39 8.97
CA GLY A 37 -1.15 -1.76 8.20
C GLY A 37 -0.92 -2.50 6.89
N CYS A 38 0.05 -2.01 6.13
CA CYS A 38 0.50 -2.65 4.91
C CYS A 38 2.02 -2.68 4.82
N THR A 39 2.53 -3.54 3.95
CA THR A 39 3.95 -3.53 3.57
C THR A 39 4.07 -3.38 2.06
N ASN A 40 5.13 -2.69 1.64
CA ASN A 40 5.59 -2.72 0.27
C ASN A 40 7.03 -3.23 0.24
N ASN A 41 7.39 -3.94 -0.81
CA ASN A 41 8.76 -4.36 -1.06
C ASN A 41 9.25 -3.86 -2.43
N PRO A 42 10.54 -4.02 -2.77
CA PRO A 42 11.08 -3.47 -4.02
C PRO A 42 10.40 -3.98 -5.31
N SER A 43 9.69 -5.12 -5.26
CA SER A 43 8.94 -5.62 -6.42
C SER A 43 7.58 -4.92 -6.64
N TYR A 44 7.15 -4.07 -5.70
CA TYR A 44 5.82 -3.47 -5.72
C TYR A 44 5.56 -2.68 -7.00
N THR A 45 6.45 -1.74 -7.32
CA THR A 45 6.31 -0.84 -8.46
C THR A 45 6.31 -1.59 -9.79
N GLN A 46 7.17 -2.60 -9.94
CA GLN A 46 7.16 -3.47 -11.12
C GLN A 46 5.83 -4.22 -11.25
N LYS A 47 5.32 -4.80 -10.16
CA LYS A 47 4.02 -5.48 -10.18
C LYS A 47 2.86 -4.54 -10.51
N MET A 48 2.95 -3.27 -10.11
CA MET A 48 1.94 -2.26 -10.47
C MET A 48 2.04 -1.84 -11.94
N LEU A 49 3.25 -1.77 -12.52
CA LEU A 49 3.45 -1.54 -13.96
C LEU A 49 2.81 -2.66 -14.79
N ASP A 50 3.01 -3.90 -14.36
CA ASP A 50 2.47 -5.09 -15.05
C ASP A 50 0.98 -5.33 -14.74
N HIS A 51 0.38 -4.56 -13.82
CA HIS A 51 -1.00 -4.78 -13.39
C HIS A 51 -2.00 -4.32 -14.47
N PRO A 52 -2.98 -5.16 -14.86
CA PRO A 52 -3.89 -4.85 -15.97
C PRO A 52 -4.70 -3.57 -15.76
N GLU A 53 -5.06 -3.26 -14.52
CA GLU A 53 -5.89 -2.09 -14.19
C GLU A 53 -5.09 -0.88 -13.66
N HIS A 54 -3.81 -1.08 -13.30
CA HIS A 54 -3.01 -0.03 -12.66
C HIS A 54 -1.74 0.33 -13.42
N GLY A 55 -1.42 -0.41 -14.50
CA GLY A 55 -0.23 -0.21 -15.31
C GLY A 55 -0.16 1.20 -15.90
N ASP A 56 -1.25 1.71 -16.47
CA ASP A 56 -1.26 3.06 -17.10
C ASP A 56 -0.99 4.17 -16.08
N PHE A 57 -1.67 4.13 -14.93
CA PHE A 57 -1.42 5.07 -13.83
C PHE A 57 0.03 4.98 -13.34
N THR A 58 0.54 3.77 -13.15
CA THR A 58 1.90 3.54 -12.66
C THR A 58 2.95 4.03 -13.67
N LYS A 59 2.71 3.79 -14.96
CA LYS A 59 3.57 4.26 -16.05
C LYS A 59 3.60 5.78 -16.13
N GLN A 60 2.46 6.45 -15.90
CA GLN A 60 2.42 7.90 -15.85
C GLN A 60 3.35 8.44 -14.75
N ILE A 61 3.25 7.90 -13.53
CA ILE A 61 4.12 8.33 -12.41
C ILE A 61 5.60 8.05 -12.71
N LEU A 62 5.91 6.91 -13.33
CA LEU A 62 7.29 6.61 -13.75
C LEU A 62 7.82 7.66 -14.74
N LEU A 63 7.02 8.02 -15.75
CA LEU A 63 7.42 9.03 -16.74
C LEU A 63 7.64 10.41 -16.10
N GLU A 64 6.80 10.81 -15.16
CA GLU A 64 6.98 12.05 -14.40
C GLU A 64 8.28 12.01 -13.58
N VAL A 65 8.57 10.90 -12.91
CA VAL A 65 9.82 10.74 -12.14
C VAL A 65 11.05 10.79 -13.03
N LEU A 66 11.00 10.18 -14.22
CA LEU A 66 12.11 10.21 -15.18
C LEU A 66 12.32 11.60 -15.82
N GLN A 67 11.33 12.50 -15.75
CA GLN A 67 11.50 13.91 -16.12
C GLN A 67 12.14 14.73 -14.99
N ASP A 68 11.89 14.34 -13.74
CA ASP A 68 12.35 15.06 -12.55
C ASP A 68 13.78 14.66 -12.12
N TYR A 69 14.22 13.44 -12.44
CA TYR A 69 15.47 12.88 -11.93
C TYR A 69 16.28 12.14 -13.00
N ASP A 70 17.51 12.62 -13.25
CA ASP A 70 18.46 12.01 -14.19
C ASP A 70 19.24 10.81 -13.58
N ASP A 71 19.33 10.70 -12.26
CA ASP A 71 20.01 9.60 -11.56
C ASP A 71 19.04 8.42 -11.37
N ASP A 72 19.36 7.27 -11.96
CA ASP A 72 18.53 6.05 -11.92
C ASP A 72 18.19 5.61 -10.48
N ARG A 73 19.12 5.75 -9.53
CA ARG A 73 18.90 5.37 -8.14
C ARG A 73 17.92 6.33 -7.49
N GLN A 74 18.08 7.63 -7.72
CA GLN A 74 17.16 8.63 -7.18
C GLN A 74 15.77 8.48 -7.80
N ALA A 75 15.69 8.27 -9.11
CA ALA A 75 14.44 7.99 -9.81
C ALA A 75 13.74 6.76 -9.22
N ALA A 76 14.45 5.66 -8.97
CA ALA A 76 13.87 4.46 -8.37
C ALA A 76 13.31 4.70 -6.95
N ILE A 77 14.03 5.46 -6.12
CA ILE A 77 13.57 5.84 -4.76
C ILE A 77 12.28 6.66 -4.84
N GLU A 78 12.27 7.67 -5.70
CA GLU A 78 11.16 8.60 -5.85
C GLU A 78 9.93 7.91 -6.47
N PHE A 79 10.14 7.04 -7.45
CA PHE A 79 9.07 6.23 -8.02
C PHE A 79 8.43 5.32 -6.98
N GLN A 80 9.24 4.63 -6.16
CA GLN A 80 8.73 3.82 -5.05
C GLN A 80 7.94 4.68 -4.05
N ALA A 81 8.49 5.83 -3.62
CA ALA A 81 7.85 6.70 -2.63
C ALA A 81 6.51 7.26 -3.15
N ARG A 82 6.47 7.74 -4.40
CA ARG A 82 5.25 8.27 -5.04
C ARG A 82 4.19 7.19 -5.21
N MET A 83 4.57 5.95 -5.52
CA MET A 83 3.63 4.83 -5.63
C MET A 83 3.10 4.34 -4.29
N VAL A 84 3.91 4.39 -3.22
CA VAL A 84 3.50 4.01 -1.86
C VAL A 84 2.58 5.06 -1.23
N LYS A 85 2.82 6.34 -1.47
CA LYS A 85 2.06 7.47 -0.89
C LYS A 85 0.53 7.28 -0.92
N PRO A 86 -0.13 7.03 -2.07
CA PRO A 86 -1.59 6.91 -2.11
C PRO A 86 -2.13 5.67 -1.40
N VAL A 87 -1.30 4.64 -1.16
CA VAL A 87 -1.67 3.50 -0.31
C VAL A 87 -1.53 3.91 1.17
N ALA A 88 -0.41 4.52 1.54
CA ALA A 88 -0.18 5.00 2.92
C ALA A 88 -1.25 6.01 3.38
N GLU A 89 -1.72 6.88 2.49
CA GLU A 89 -2.82 7.82 2.77
C GLU A 89 -4.12 7.12 3.20
N LYS A 90 -4.39 5.89 2.73
CA LYS A 90 -5.55 5.11 3.18
C LYS A 90 -5.44 4.67 4.63
N PHE A 91 -4.23 4.46 5.12
CA PHE A 91 -3.95 4.03 6.49
C PHE A 91 -3.77 5.20 7.46
N MET A 92 -3.63 6.44 6.97
CA MET A 92 -3.44 7.63 7.80
C MET A 92 -4.51 7.83 8.89
N PRO A 93 -5.82 7.63 8.63
CA PRO A 93 -6.82 7.75 9.69
C PRO A 93 -6.62 6.74 10.83
N LEU A 94 -6.18 5.52 10.50
CA LEU A 94 -5.85 4.49 11.50
C LEU A 94 -4.58 4.88 12.28
N PHE A 95 -3.59 5.45 11.61
CA PHE A 95 -2.39 5.99 12.25
C PHE A 95 -2.72 7.05 13.29
N GLU A 96 -3.54 8.03 12.93
CA GLU A 96 -3.97 9.08 13.85
C GLU A 96 -4.79 8.52 15.02
N GLN A 97 -5.78 7.67 14.73
CA GLN A 97 -6.65 7.08 15.75
C GLN A 97 -5.88 6.21 16.75
N SER A 98 -4.90 5.44 16.26
CA SER A 98 -4.06 4.55 17.06
C SER A 98 -2.90 5.28 17.75
N LYS A 99 -2.74 6.59 17.53
CA LYS A 99 -1.62 7.39 18.03
C LYS A 99 -0.25 6.84 17.56
N GLY A 100 -0.19 6.41 16.32
CA GLY A 100 1.02 5.91 15.67
C GLY A 100 1.39 4.45 15.99
N VAL A 101 0.48 3.67 16.57
CA VAL A 101 0.70 2.23 16.84
C VAL A 101 0.39 1.36 15.62
N HIS A 102 -0.58 1.76 14.82
CA HIS A 102 -1.03 1.10 13.60
C HIS A 102 -1.08 2.12 12.46
N GLY A 103 -1.42 1.67 11.25
CA GLY A 103 -1.44 2.48 10.03
C GLY A 103 -0.20 2.27 9.19
#